data_AF-H6N6J1-F1
#
_entry.id   AF-H6N6J1-F1
#
_cell.length_a   1.000
_cell.length_b   1.000
_cell.length_c   1.000
_cell.angle_alpha   90.00
_cell.angle_beta   90.00
_cell.angle_gamma   90.00
#
_symmetry.space_group_name_H-M   'P 1'
#
loop_
_entity.id
_entity.type
_entity.pdbx_description
1 polymer ?
#
loop_
_entity_poly.entity_id
_entity_poly.type
_entity_poly.pdbx_seq_one_letter_code
_entity_poly.pdbx_strand_id
1 'polypeptide(L)'
;MSFPTKLLFGSAALGVTGTGLSFEKLDSSSSQNDDFFTKGKFAGKFISVKKECRIYKLISSYMAGTFERVEKEALKQEIEKDKKGDWPSIEKACLENIGGSIFVSNPERKGWKYLPPSHKWVYSEPQKFKTYLEKLKTT
;
A
#
# COMPACT_ATOMS: atom_id res chain seq x y z
N MET A 1 -13.83 -68.46 2.35
CA MET A 1 -14.61 -68.53 3.60
C MET A 1 -15.35 -67.21 3.77
N SER A 2 -16.49 -67.24 4.45
CA SER A 2 -17.69 -66.42 4.25
C SER A 2 -18.16 -65.79 5.58
N PHE A 3 -18.47 -64.48 5.55
CA PHE A 3 -19.34 -63.62 6.41
C PHE A 3 -19.20 -63.64 7.97
N PRO A 4 -19.65 -62.60 8.74
CA PRO A 4 -20.69 -61.61 8.41
C PRO A 4 -20.51 -60.13 8.82
N THR A 5 -21.33 -59.32 8.15
CA THR A 5 -21.70 -57.92 8.38
C THR A 5 -22.54 -57.75 9.65
N LYS A 6 -22.41 -56.61 10.34
CA LYS A 6 -23.48 -56.03 11.18
C LYS A 6 -23.59 -54.52 10.98
N LEU A 7 -24.74 -54.10 10.46
CA LEU A 7 -25.28 -52.75 10.41
C LEU A 7 -25.88 -52.39 11.78
N LEU A 8 -25.78 -51.13 12.22
CA LEU A 8 -26.87 -50.47 12.94
C LEU A 8 -26.95 -48.98 12.58
N PHE A 9 -28.18 -48.60 12.29
CA PHE A 9 -28.70 -47.29 11.90
C PHE A 9 -28.84 -46.38 13.13
N GLY A 10 -28.70 -45.06 12.93
CA GLY A 10 -29.10 -44.03 13.89
C GLY A 10 -29.44 -42.73 13.17
N SER A 11 -30.75 -42.47 13.04
CA SER A 11 -31.34 -41.39 12.25
C SER A 11 -31.60 -40.12 13.07
N ALA A 12 -31.35 -38.97 12.40
CA ALA A 12 -32.04 -37.67 12.41
C ALA A 12 -32.55 -36.99 13.70
N ALA A 13 -32.24 -35.68 13.84
CA ALA A 13 -33.23 -34.66 14.16
C ALA A 13 -32.87 -33.29 13.53
N LEU A 14 -33.86 -32.72 12.86
CA LEU A 14 -33.88 -31.40 12.21
C LEU A 14 -34.04 -30.29 13.25
N GLY A 15 -33.24 -29.22 13.12
CA GLY A 15 -33.45 -27.96 13.83
C GLY A 15 -33.54 -26.82 12.84
N VAL A 16 -34.75 -26.44 12.46
CA VAL A 16 -35.07 -25.28 11.64
C VAL A 16 -35.58 -24.19 12.58
N THR A 17 -34.96 -23.02 12.59
CA THR A 17 -35.61 -21.77 13.00
C THR A 17 -35.06 -20.65 12.14
N GLY A 18 -35.93 -20.07 11.31
CA GLY A 18 -35.61 -18.94 10.46
C GLY A 18 -35.77 -17.61 11.20
N THR A 19 -35.05 -16.60 10.73
CA THR A 19 -35.52 -15.22 10.69
C THR A 19 -35.30 -14.73 9.26
N GLY A 20 -36.38 -14.25 8.65
CA GLY A 20 -36.38 -13.69 7.31
C GLY A 20 -36.21 -12.17 7.31
N LEU A 21 -36.42 -11.62 6.11
CA LEU A 21 -36.49 -10.20 5.72
C LEU A 21 -35.09 -9.55 5.55
N SER A 22 -34.76 -8.88 4.45
CA SER A 22 -35.48 -8.56 3.22
C SER A 22 -34.45 -8.26 2.14
N PHE A 23 -34.70 -8.73 0.93
CA PHE A 23 -34.03 -8.20 -0.26
C PHE A 23 -34.64 -6.86 -0.60
N GLU A 24 -33.88 -5.78 -0.44
CA GLU A 24 -34.19 -4.50 -1.05
C GLU A 24 -33.35 -4.37 -2.32
N LYS A 25 -34.04 -4.59 -3.44
CA LYS A 25 -33.68 -4.15 -4.79
C LYS A 25 -33.73 -2.63 -4.82
N LEU A 26 -32.68 -1.92 -5.22
CA LEU A 26 -32.79 -0.59 -5.84
C LEU A 26 -31.56 -0.25 -6.70
N ASP A 27 -31.81 0.65 -7.64
CA ASP A 27 -31.31 0.68 -9.01
C ASP A 27 -29.90 1.25 -9.25
N SER A 28 -29.36 0.87 -10.41
CA SER A 28 -28.30 1.60 -11.09
C SER A 28 -28.89 2.82 -11.81
N SER A 29 -28.57 4.05 -11.41
CA SER A 29 -28.09 5.12 -12.30
C SER A 29 -27.75 6.42 -11.57
N SER A 30 -26.59 6.99 -11.91
CA SER A 30 -26.33 8.41 -12.25
C SER A 30 -26.68 9.57 -11.29
N SER A 31 -25.73 10.52 -11.23
CA SER A 31 -25.91 12.00 -11.30
C SER A 31 -25.77 12.83 -10.01
N GLN A 32 -24.74 13.71 -10.02
CA GLN A 32 -24.66 15.10 -9.50
C GLN A 32 -25.03 15.35 -8.02
N ASN A 33 -24.65 16.41 -7.32
CA ASN A 33 -23.59 17.42 -7.29
C ASN A 33 -23.82 18.10 -5.90
N ASP A 34 -22.89 18.98 -5.53
CA ASP A 34 -23.13 20.15 -4.67
C ASP A 34 -23.26 19.99 -3.15
N ASP A 35 -22.22 20.54 -2.51
CA ASP A 35 -22.28 21.52 -1.42
C ASP A 35 -23.26 21.27 -0.26
N PHE A 36 -22.68 20.94 0.89
CA PHE A 36 -23.29 21.33 2.16
C PHE A 36 -22.25 21.89 3.13
N PHE A 37 -21.91 23.16 2.92
CA PHE A 37 -21.39 24.04 3.96
C PHE A 37 -22.52 24.36 4.94
N THR A 38 -22.48 23.82 6.16
CA THR A 38 -23.10 24.50 7.32
C THR A 38 -22.31 24.28 8.60
N LYS A 39 -21.31 25.16 8.77
CA LYS A 39 -20.86 25.82 10.00
C LYS A 39 -21.45 25.29 11.33
N GLY A 40 -20.61 24.58 12.09
CA GLY A 40 -20.87 24.22 13.49
C GLY A 40 -19.59 24.04 14.29
N LYS A 41 -19.10 25.13 14.87
CA LYS A 41 -18.13 25.28 15.98
C LYS A 41 -16.83 24.45 15.96
N PHE A 42 -15.73 25.20 15.88
CA PHE A 42 -14.36 24.85 16.26
C PHE A 42 -14.27 23.90 17.46
N ALA A 43 -14.18 22.60 17.19
CA ALA A 43 -13.29 21.72 17.89
C ALA A 43 -12.23 21.37 16.84
N GLY A 44 -10.98 21.79 17.08
CA GLY A 44 -9.86 21.49 16.19
C GLY A 44 -9.79 19.99 15.97
N LYS A 45 -10.42 19.53 14.88
CA LYS A 45 -10.20 18.22 14.32
C LYS A 45 -8.75 18.29 13.88
N PHE A 46 -7.84 17.83 14.74
CA PHE A 46 -6.61 17.24 14.29
C PHE A 46 -7.06 16.16 13.31
N ILE A 47 -7.22 16.55 12.05
CA ILE A 47 -7.14 15.63 10.95
C ILE A 47 -5.73 15.11 11.13
N SER A 48 -5.62 13.96 11.80
CA SER A 48 -4.48 13.09 11.64
C SER A 48 -4.52 12.71 10.17
N VAL A 49 -4.10 13.64 9.30
CA VAL A 49 -3.68 13.36 7.94
C VAL A 49 -2.52 12.43 8.20
N LYS A 50 -2.76 11.12 8.16
CA LYS A 50 -1.71 10.12 8.28
C LYS A 50 -0.63 10.59 7.33
N LYS A 51 0.50 11.03 7.88
CA LYS A 51 1.58 11.56 7.08
C LYS A 51 2.21 10.36 6.41
N GLU A 52 1.70 9.98 5.25
CA GLU A 52 2.26 8.87 4.50
C GLU A 52 3.68 9.22 4.08
N CYS A 53 4.59 8.24 4.06
CA CYS A 53 5.92 8.50 3.55
C CYS A 53 5.86 8.66 2.02
N ARG A 54 6.68 9.56 1.50
CA ARG A 54 6.80 9.81 0.06
C ARG A 54 7.91 8.93 -0.50
N ILE A 55 7.61 8.12 -1.52
CA ILE A 55 8.56 7.21 -2.14
C ILE A 55 9.06 7.81 -3.46
N TYR A 56 10.36 7.71 -3.70
CA TYR A 56 11.00 8.15 -4.94
C TYR A 56 11.82 7.01 -5.56
N LYS A 57 11.74 6.83 -6.86
CA LYS A 57 12.61 5.92 -7.61
C LYS A 57 13.90 6.64 -7.97
N LEU A 58 15.03 6.01 -7.70
CA LEU A 58 16.31 6.38 -8.30
C LEU A 58 16.34 5.87 -9.75
N ILE A 59 16.15 6.77 -10.69
CA ILE A 59 16.17 6.47 -12.14
C ILE A 59 17.60 6.45 -12.67
N SER A 60 18.44 7.38 -12.21
CA SER A 60 19.85 7.47 -12.58
C SER A 60 20.66 8.00 -11.41
N SER A 61 21.85 7.42 -11.19
CA SER A 61 22.84 7.93 -10.22
C SER A 61 23.82 8.92 -10.84
N TYR A 62 23.76 9.17 -12.16
CA TYR A 62 24.69 10.05 -12.87
C TYR A 62 24.54 11.53 -12.46
N MET A 63 25.64 12.28 -12.45
CA MET A 63 25.69 13.69 -12.04
C MET A 63 24.98 13.95 -10.70
N ALA A 64 23.93 14.78 -10.67
CA ALA A 64 23.16 15.10 -9.47
C ALA A 64 22.17 14.00 -9.05
N GLY A 65 22.05 12.93 -9.84
CA GLY A 65 21.02 11.91 -9.67
C GLY A 65 19.65 12.37 -10.22
N THR A 66 18.87 11.42 -10.70
CA THR A 66 17.50 11.62 -11.16
C THR A 66 16.56 10.81 -10.30
N PHE A 67 15.62 11.50 -9.66
CA PHE A 67 14.63 10.92 -8.77
C PHE A 67 13.23 11.23 -9.27
N GLU A 68 12.36 10.24 -9.22
CA GLU A 68 10.97 10.36 -9.65
C GLU A 68 10.06 9.94 -8.51
N ARG A 69 9.10 10.79 -8.14
CA ARG A 69 8.11 10.44 -7.12
C ARG A 69 7.20 9.34 -7.66
N VAL A 70 6.92 8.33 -6.85
CA VAL A 70 5.99 7.26 -7.18
C VAL A 70 4.99 7.06 -6.05
N GLU A 71 3.75 6.72 -6.41
CA GLU A 71 2.73 6.29 -5.44
C GLU A 71 3.05 4.90 -4.89
N LYS A 72 2.67 4.67 -3.64
CA LYS A 72 2.96 3.44 -2.89
C LYS A 72 2.38 2.23 -3.63
N GLU A 73 1.13 2.36 -4.06
CA GLU A 73 0.32 1.33 -4.70
C GLU A 73 0.85 1.01 -6.09
N ALA A 74 1.24 2.03 -6.85
CA ALA A 74 1.83 1.86 -8.18
C ALA A 74 3.17 1.11 -8.12
N LEU A 75 4.04 1.46 -7.17
CA LEU A 75 5.32 0.76 -6.98
C LEU A 75 5.11 -0.70 -6.55
N LYS A 76 4.14 -0.95 -5.66
CA LYS A 76 3.80 -2.30 -5.22
C LYS A 76 3.32 -3.17 -6.40
N GLN A 77 2.38 -2.64 -7.20
CA GLN A 77 1.86 -3.34 -8.38
C GLN A 77 2.98 -3.64 -9.39
N GLU A 78 3.91 -2.71 -9.60
CA GLU A 78 5.07 -2.94 -10.47
C GLU A 78 5.96 -4.08 -9.97
N ILE A 79 6.31 -4.09 -8.68
CA ILE A 79 7.12 -5.17 -8.07
C ILE A 79 6.42 -6.52 -8.17
N GLU A 80 5.12 -6.56 -7.90
CA GLU A 80 4.31 -7.79 -7.99
C GLU A 80 4.21 -8.30 -9.45
N LYS A 81 4.00 -7.38 -10.40
CA LYS A 81 3.92 -7.70 -11.83
C LYS A 81 5.25 -8.23 -12.36
N ASP A 82 6.35 -7.57 -12.04
CA ASP A 82 7.69 -7.93 -12.51
C ASP A 82 8.28 -9.12 -11.73
N LYS A 83 7.65 -9.51 -10.62
CA LYS A 83 8.11 -10.52 -9.67
C LYS A 83 9.55 -10.27 -9.20
N LYS A 84 9.92 -8.99 -9.10
CA LYS A 84 11.28 -8.52 -8.80
C LYS A 84 11.24 -7.33 -7.87
N GLY A 85 11.92 -7.46 -6.74
CA GLY A 85 12.04 -6.39 -5.75
C GLY A 85 11.76 -6.89 -4.34
N ASP A 86 11.84 -5.98 -3.40
CA ASP A 86 11.67 -6.24 -1.98
C ASP A 86 10.65 -5.23 -1.42
N TRP A 87 9.38 -5.49 -1.73
CA TRP A 87 8.28 -4.69 -1.19
C TRP A 87 8.26 -4.65 0.35
N PRO A 88 8.44 -5.78 1.08
CA PRO A 88 8.46 -5.75 2.53
C PRO A 88 9.51 -4.78 3.12
N SER A 89 10.71 -4.73 2.55
CA SER A 89 11.76 -3.79 2.98
C SER A 89 11.36 -2.33 2.73
N ILE A 90 10.77 -2.04 1.56
CA ILE A 90 10.30 -0.70 1.21
C ILE A 90 9.16 -0.26 2.14
N GLU A 91 8.19 -1.13 2.37
CA GLU A 91 7.06 -0.85 3.25
C GLU A 91 7.51 -0.61 4.69
N LYS A 92 8.42 -1.44 5.21
CA LYS A 92 9.02 -1.25 6.53
C LYS A 92 9.73 0.10 6.64
N ALA A 93 10.59 0.43 5.67
CA ALA A 93 11.32 1.71 5.66
C ALA A 93 10.38 2.92 5.62
N CYS A 94 9.27 2.80 4.91
CA CYS A 94 8.25 3.84 4.82
C CYS A 94 7.50 4.02 6.14
N LEU A 95 7.16 2.92 6.83
CA LEU A 95 6.56 2.95 8.16
C LEU A 95 7.50 3.51 9.23
N GLU A 96 8.82 3.30 9.09
CA GLU A 96 9.84 3.90 9.97
C GLU A 96 10.05 5.39 9.69
N ASN A 97 9.66 5.90 8.51
CA ASN A 97 9.85 7.28 8.05
C ASN A 97 8.52 7.99 7.74
N ILE A 98 7.51 7.83 8.61
CA ILE A 98 6.19 8.48 8.47
C ILE A 98 6.34 10.01 8.31
N GLY A 99 5.74 10.55 7.26
CA GLY A 99 5.81 11.96 6.85
C GLY A 99 7.13 12.40 6.21
N GLY A 100 8.12 11.51 6.20
CA GLY A 100 9.39 11.70 5.52
C GLY A 100 9.31 11.39 4.02
N SER A 101 10.50 11.31 3.43
CA SER A 101 10.72 10.89 2.05
C SER A 101 11.82 9.84 2.03
N ILE A 102 11.57 8.74 1.33
CA ILE A 102 12.57 7.69 1.09
C ILE A 102 12.80 7.54 -0.42
N PHE A 103 13.92 6.95 -0.81
CA PHE A 103 14.12 6.53 -2.17
C PHE A 103 14.41 5.03 -2.28
N VAL A 104 14.04 4.45 -3.41
CA VAL A 104 14.27 3.05 -3.76
C VAL A 104 15.17 2.98 -4.98
N SER A 105 15.95 1.91 -5.08
CA SER A 105 16.88 1.69 -6.19
C SER A 105 16.57 0.37 -6.88
N ASN A 106 16.89 0.29 -8.17
CA ASN A 106 16.78 -0.91 -8.98
C ASN A 106 18.13 -1.22 -9.66
N PRO A 107 19.16 -1.55 -8.87
CA PRO A 107 20.49 -1.81 -9.42
C PRO A 107 20.43 -2.98 -10.39
N GLU A 108 21.02 -2.79 -11.57
CA GLU A 108 21.07 -3.80 -12.65
C GLU A 108 19.68 -4.34 -13.06
N ARG A 109 18.61 -3.58 -12.84
CA ARG A 109 17.22 -4.01 -13.12
C ARG A 109 16.81 -5.30 -12.38
N LYS A 110 17.42 -5.59 -11.22
CA LYS A 110 17.15 -6.78 -10.40
C LYS A 110 15.88 -6.70 -9.54
N GLY A 111 15.23 -5.54 -9.50
CA GLY A 111 14.04 -5.26 -8.72
C GLY A 111 14.21 -4.06 -7.80
N TRP A 112 13.10 -3.36 -7.57
CA TRP A 112 13.07 -2.21 -6.66
C TRP A 112 13.27 -2.64 -5.22
N LYS A 113 14.17 -1.96 -4.51
CA LYS A 113 14.42 -2.20 -3.09
C LYS A 113 14.84 -0.92 -2.39
N TYR A 114 14.51 -0.86 -1.10
CA TYR A 114 15.08 0.11 -0.20
C TYR A 114 16.49 -0.36 0.22
N LEU A 115 17.47 0.54 0.12
CA LEU A 115 18.82 0.30 0.59
C LEU A 115 19.07 1.22 1.80
N PRO A 116 19.43 0.66 2.96
CA PRO A 116 19.61 1.45 4.17
C PRO A 116 20.81 2.42 4.06
N PRO A 117 20.89 3.42 4.93
CA PRO A 117 22.02 4.36 4.96
C PRO A 117 23.39 3.69 5.14
N SER A 118 23.44 2.52 5.79
CA SER A 118 24.65 1.71 5.97
C SER A 118 25.13 1.00 4.70
N HIS A 119 24.34 1.03 3.62
CA HIS A 119 24.74 0.49 2.32
C HIS A 119 25.92 1.28 1.74
N LYS A 120 26.84 0.58 1.06
CA LYS A 120 27.97 1.21 0.37
C LYS A 120 27.51 1.84 -0.94
N TRP A 121 27.10 3.11 -0.87
CA TRP A 121 26.71 3.90 -2.02
C TRP A 121 27.92 4.28 -2.88
N VAL A 122 27.88 3.90 -4.15
CA VAL A 122 28.99 4.13 -5.10
C VAL A 122 29.02 5.59 -5.56
N TYR A 123 27.86 6.23 -5.68
CA TYR A 123 27.73 7.55 -6.27
C TYR A 123 27.16 8.59 -5.32
N SER A 124 27.22 8.36 -4.00
CA SER A 124 26.68 9.26 -2.98
C SER A 124 25.19 9.60 -3.17
N GLU A 125 24.40 8.61 -3.59
CA GLU A 125 22.97 8.73 -3.87
C GLU A 125 22.15 9.32 -2.70
N PRO A 126 22.42 9.01 -1.42
CA PRO A 126 21.70 9.65 -0.32
C PRO A 126 21.90 11.17 -0.27
N GLN A 127 23.12 11.65 -0.52
CA GLN A 127 23.41 13.09 -0.54
C GLN A 127 22.72 13.76 -1.73
N LYS A 128 22.75 13.11 -2.89
CA LYS A 128 22.04 13.55 -4.10
C LYS A 128 20.53 13.65 -3.88
N PHE A 129 19.96 12.66 -3.21
CA PHE A 129 18.55 12.66 -2.86
C PHE A 129 18.20 13.81 -1.91
N LYS A 130 19.05 14.08 -0.90
CA LYS A 130 18.88 15.23 -0.01
C LYS A 130 18.85 16.55 -0.80
N THR A 131 19.82 16.76 -1.71
CA THR A 131 19.84 17.95 -2.58
C THR A 131 18.60 18.05 -3.46
N TYR A 132 18.13 16.92 -4.01
CA TYR A 132 16.90 16.88 -4.80
C TYR A 132 15.69 17.34 -3.97
N LEU A 133 15.53 16.82 -2.74
CA LEU A 133 14.44 17.22 -1.85
C LEU A 133 14.51 18.69 -1.42
N GLU A 134 15.71 19.27 -1.28
CA GLU A 134 15.89 20.69 -0.97
C GLU A 134 15.41 21.57 -2.13
N LYS A 135 15.75 21.23 -3.38
CA LYS A 135 15.28 21.95 -4.57
C LYS A 135 13.76 21.95 -4.73
N LEU A 136 13.10 20.85 -4.34
CA LEU A 136 11.63 20.77 -4.35
C LEU A 136 10.96 21.69 -3.31
N LYS A 137 11.67 22.13 -2.28
CA LYS A 137 11.12 23.07 -1.28
C LYS A 137 11.25 24.53 -1.69
N THR A 138 12.20 24.83 -2.57
CA THR A 138 12.49 26.18 -3.06
C THR A 138 11.70 26.53 -4.33
N THR A 139 10.99 25.55 -4.91
CA THR A 139 10.12 25.69 -6.08
C THR A 139 8.69 25.73 -5.62
#